data_AF-A0A8X8AXM4-F1
#
_entry.id   AF-A0A8X8AXM4-F1
#
_cell.length_a   1.000
_cell.length_b   1.000
_cell.length_c   1.000
_cell.angle_alpha   90.00
_cell.angle_beta   90.00
_cell.angle_gamma   90.00
#
_symmetry.space_group_name_H-M   'P 1'
#
loop_
_entity.id
_entity.type
_entity.pdbx_description
1 polymer ?
#
loop_
_entity_poly.entity_id
_entity_poly.type
_entity_poly.pdbx_seq_one_letter_code
_entity_poly.pdbx_strand_id
1 'polypeptide(L)'
;MVQTMDPVTRTRSVSPIPSEFRPPYEIDTMVHCDGLMLCKCADSMKQRFIALWNPVTRKTRLVEPAEILTSSDYYGIGYNSKKKTRDDGYKIVRFTCGLFEFEGYEIYEFETGSWKSIGGKVDVDVKVTCKCVSVLGNMYWVAYRVEEGEDDDDEEDDEEDVEVFIRGFDFSEETFKDICFCPTSYVNSHLASFNGDSLSLLQQDQASRQIEVWVSSKLGDGDGDVSFSKYFSLSGPDLPALRVNLNAARPVYCFVKPKSVIVWCVGVELGEGDKVCSCCTLYEIDEDGLKSKRETERDNVRDYSRAFVCGYVYIPSLVPLP
;
A
#
# COMPACT_ATOMS: atom_id res chain seq x y z
N MET A 1 -16.54 -4.69 -13.32
CA MET A 1 -16.69 -5.90 -12.50
C MET A 1 -15.51 -5.98 -11.55
N VAL A 2 -15.64 -6.61 -10.38
CA VAL A 2 -14.50 -6.93 -9.52
C VAL A 2 -13.84 -8.19 -10.06
N GLN A 3 -12.54 -8.13 -10.32
CA GLN A 3 -11.76 -9.30 -10.73
C GLN A 3 -10.90 -9.74 -9.56
N THR A 4 -10.89 -11.03 -9.28
CA THR A 4 -10.06 -11.61 -8.21
C THR A 4 -9.25 -12.76 -8.80
N MET A 5 -8.01 -12.88 -8.39
CA MET A 5 -7.13 -13.96 -8.82
C MET A 5 -6.54 -14.63 -7.61
N ASP A 6 -6.64 -15.96 -7.57
CA ASP A 6 -5.91 -16.77 -6.62
C ASP A 6 -4.46 -16.91 -7.13
N PRO A 7 -3.44 -16.42 -6.40
CA PRO A 7 -2.07 -16.45 -6.85
C PRO A 7 -1.48 -17.88 -6.88
N VAL A 8 -2.02 -18.80 -6.08
CA VAL A 8 -1.56 -20.21 -6.01
C VAL A 8 -2.15 -21.02 -7.16
N THR A 9 -3.49 -20.99 -7.32
CA THR A 9 -4.17 -21.77 -8.35
C THR A 9 -4.22 -21.09 -9.72
N ARG A 10 -3.91 -19.78 -9.77
CA ARG A 10 -4.03 -18.91 -10.97
C ARG A 10 -5.45 -18.86 -11.54
N THR A 11 -6.42 -19.16 -10.70
CA THR A 11 -7.84 -19.12 -11.05
C THR A 11 -8.34 -17.70 -10.94
N ARG A 12 -8.98 -17.20 -12.00
CA ARG A 12 -9.63 -15.89 -12.02
C ARG A 12 -11.11 -16.05 -11.74
N SER A 13 -11.65 -15.25 -10.84
CA SER A 13 -13.07 -15.10 -10.60
C SER A 13 -13.50 -13.66 -10.89
N VAL A 14 -14.77 -13.50 -11.23
CA VAL A 14 -15.36 -12.21 -11.55
C VAL A 14 -16.67 -12.08 -10.80
N SER A 15 -16.85 -10.95 -10.13
CA SER A 15 -18.08 -10.62 -9.42
C SER A 15 -18.57 -9.22 -9.78
N PRO A 16 -19.87 -8.94 -9.59
CA PRO A 16 -20.40 -7.59 -9.78
C PRO A 16 -19.72 -6.60 -8.81
N ILE A 17 -19.57 -5.36 -9.26
CA ILE A 17 -19.16 -4.27 -8.37
C ILE A 17 -20.31 -4.03 -7.37
N PRO A 18 -20.04 -3.99 -6.05
CA PRO A 18 -21.02 -3.60 -5.04
C PRO A 18 -21.70 -2.29 -5.39
N SER A 19 -22.98 -2.12 -5.06
CA SER A 19 -23.78 -0.94 -5.45
C SER A 19 -23.11 0.38 -5.05
N GLU A 20 -22.45 0.38 -3.89
CA GLU A 20 -21.82 1.54 -3.27
C GLU A 20 -20.58 2.01 -4.04
N PHE A 21 -19.99 1.15 -4.89
CA PHE A 21 -18.79 1.44 -5.67
C PHE A 21 -19.06 1.53 -7.18
N ARG A 22 -20.33 1.54 -7.60
CA ARG A 22 -20.66 1.64 -9.03
C ARG A 22 -20.43 3.08 -9.53
N PRO A 23 -20.17 3.25 -10.84
CA PRO A 23 -20.11 4.58 -11.44
C PRO A 23 -21.34 5.43 -11.05
N PRO A 24 -21.16 6.72 -10.73
CA PRO A 24 -20.00 7.56 -11.05
C PRO A 24 -18.84 7.49 -10.04
N TYR A 25 -18.87 6.58 -9.06
CA TYR A 25 -17.83 6.47 -8.05
C TYR A 25 -16.60 5.71 -8.56
N GLU A 26 -15.42 6.20 -8.20
CA GLU A 26 -14.13 5.57 -8.40
C GLU A 26 -13.45 5.33 -7.06
N ILE A 27 -12.74 4.22 -6.94
CA ILE A 27 -11.94 3.90 -5.75
C ILE A 27 -10.54 4.48 -5.96
N ASP A 28 -10.17 5.47 -5.17
CA ASP A 28 -8.84 6.10 -5.26
C ASP A 28 -7.77 5.20 -4.63
N THR A 29 -8.03 4.74 -3.40
CA THR A 29 -7.12 3.89 -2.63
C THR A 29 -7.90 2.87 -1.81
N MET A 30 -7.29 1.71 -1.58
CA MET A 30 -7.76 0.72 -0.64
C MET A 30 -6.63 0.24 0.25
N VAL A 31 -6.99 -0.19 1.45
CA VAL A 31 -6.10 -0.98 2.30
C VAL A 31 -6.93 -2.00 3.05
N HIS A 32 -6.33 -3.07 3.54
CA HIS A 32 -7.05 -4.07 4.30
C HIS A 32 -6.36 -4.37 5.62
N CYS A 33 -7.17 -4.78 6.60
CA CYS A 33 -6.74 -5.45 7.82
C CYS A 33 -7.55 -6.74 7.94
N ASP A 34 -6.89 -7.89 7.99
CA ASP A 34 -7.55 -9.21 8.09
C ASP A 34 -8.66 -9.46 7.06
N GLY A 35 -8.47 -8.99 5.82
CA GLY A 35 -9.43 -9.14 4.73
C GLY A 35 -10.59 -8.15 4.72
N LEU A 36 -10.70 -7.29 5.71
CA LEU A 36 -11.64 -6.17 5.72
C LEU A 36 -11.02 -5.00 4.97
N MET A 37 -11.61 -4.62 3.83
CA MET A 37 -11.14 -3.53 2.99
C MET A 37 -11.69 -2.20 3.49
N LEU A 38 -10.81 -1.21 3.62
CA LEU A 38 -11.13 0.19 3.76
C LEU A 38 -10.91 0.86 2.41
N CYS A 39 -11.96 1.44 1.84
CA CYS A 39 -11.97 2.02 0.50
C CYS A 39 -12.18 3.54 0.60
N LYS A 40 -11.23 4.31 0.06
CA LYS A 40 -11.39 5.74 -0.20
C LYS A 40 -11.96 5.91 -1.61
N CYS A 41 -13.14 6.51 -1.70
CA CYS A 41 -13.85 6.67 -2.95
C CYS A 41 -14.09 8.14 -3.26
N ALA A 42 -14.22 8.47 -4.55
CA ALA A 42 -14.60 9.79 -5.03
C ALA A 42 -15.66 9.67 -6.13
N ASP A 43 -16.60 10.61 -6.16
CA ASP A 43 -17.54 10.75 -7.27
C ASP A 43 -16.97 11.60 -8.42
N SER A 44 -17.76 11.78 -9.48
CA SER A 44 -17.37 12.61 -10.63
C SER A 44 -17.16 14.09 -10.29
N MET A 45 -17.73 14.57 -9.19
CA MET A 45 -17.56 15.93 -8.65
C MET A 45 -16.43 16.00 -7.62
N LYS A 46 -15.65 14.92 -7.45
CA LYS A 46 -14.57 14.77 -6.47
C LYS A 46 -15.04 14.87 -5.01
N GLN A 47 -16.33 14.67 -4.75
CA GLN A 47 -16.84 14.44 -3.39
C GLN A 47 -16.41 13.05 -2.94
N ARG A 48 -15.85 12.98 -1.73
CA ARG A 48 -15.15 11.82 -1.22
C ARG A 48 -15.91 11.17 -0.09
N PHE A 49 -15.87 9.84 -0.03
CA PHE A 49 -16.43 9.06 1.08
C PHE A 49 -15.56 7.84 1.37
N ILE A 50 -15.75 7.29 2.58
CA ILE A 50 -15.09 6.09 3.03
C ILE A 50 -16.12 4.97 3.12
N ALA A 51 -15.74 3.78 2.67
CA ALA A 51 -16.55 2.59 2.85
C ALA A 51 -15.69 1.44 3.34
N LEU A 52 -16.25 0.64 4.23
CA LEU A 52 -15.78 -0.70 4.49
C LEU A 52 -16.41 -1.67 3.50
N TRP A 53 -15.62 -2.65 3.11
CA TRP A 53 -16.06 -3.74 2.26
C TRP A 53 -15.42 -5.06 2.69
N ASN A 54 -16.25 -6.08 2.86
CA ASN A 54 -15.77 -7.45 2.94
C ASN A 54 -16.07 -8.15 1.60
N PRO A 55 -15.04 -8.46 0.78
CA PRO A 55 -15.22 -9.11 -0.51
C PRO A 55 -15.87 -10.50 -0.45
N VAL A 56 -15.65 -11.24 0.65
CA VAL A 56 -16.16 -12.61 0.84
C VAL A 56 -17.63 -12.61 1.21
N THR A 57 -18.02 -11.81 2.20
CA THR A 57 -19.42 -11.70 2.65
C THR A 57 -20.24 -10.79 1.74
N ARG A 58 -19.59 -10.03 0.85
CA ARG A 58 -20.17 -9.06 -0.08
C ARG A 58 -20.96 -7.94 0.62
N LYS A 59 -20.65 -7.70 1.90
CA LYS A 59 -21.25 -6.62 2.68
C LYS A 59 -20.39 -5.38 2.58
N THR A 60 -21.06 -4.23 2.58
CA THR A 60 -20.46 -2.90 2.62
C THR A 60 -21.05 -2.08 3.76
N ARG A 61 -20.28 -1.14 4.32
CA ARG A 61 -20.74 -0.16 5.33
C ARG A 61 -20.08 1.17 5.03
N LEU A 62 -20.87 2.23 4.88
CA LEU A 62 -20.36 3.59 4.75
C LEU A 62 -19.85 4.08 6.11
N VAL A 63 -18.76 4.83 6.09
CA VAL A 63 -18.21 5.53 7.25
C VAL A 63 -18.36 7.01 6.99
N GLU A 64 -19.24 7.65 7.76
CA GLU A 64 -19.46 9.09 7.66
C GLU A 64 -18.22 9.82 8.18
N PRO A 65 -17.62 10.73 7.39
CA PRO A 65 -16.50 11.52 7.85
C PRO A 65 -16.96 12.62 8.80
N ALA A 66 -16.11 13.01 9.76
CA ALA A 66 -16.39 14.17 10.61
C ALA A 66 -16.35 15.48 9.83
N GLU A 67 -15.46 15.57 8.85
CA GLU A 67 -15.23 16.75 8.02
C GLU A 67 -15.13 16.40 6.53
N ILE A 68 -14.95 17.41 5.69
CA ILE A 68 -14.76 17.21 4.26
C ILE A 68 -13.49 16.40 4.02
N LEU A 69 -13.62 15.30 3.30
CA LEU A 69 -12.49 14.46 2.93
C LEU A 69 -11.71 15.08 1.77
N THR A 70 -10.39 15.08 1.87
CA THR A 70 -9.51 15.64 0.85
C THR A 70 -8.75 14.55 0.08
N SER A 71 -8.16 14.90 -1.06
CA SER A 71 -7.25 14.00 -1.78
C SER A 71 -5.99 13.68 -0.96
N SER A 72 -5.58 14.59 -0.10
CA SER A 72 -4.35 14.51 0.72
C SER A 72 -4.53 13.66 1.98
N ASP A 73 -5.75 13.24 2.29
CA ASP A 73 -6.03 12.39 3.45
C ASP A 73 -5.55 10.95 3.22
N TYR A 74 -4.81 10.43 4.18
CA TYR A 74 -4.37 9.05 4.30
C TYR A 74 -5.22 8.32 5.33
N TYR A 75 -5.37 7.01 5.12
CA TYR A 75 -6.21 6.16 5.96
C TYR A 75 -5.52 4.85 6.29
N GLY A 76 -5.86 4.32 7.46
CA GLY A 76 -5.50 2.98 7.89
C GLY A 76 -6.64 2.35 8.68
N ILE A 77 -6.71 1.02 8.69
CA ILE A 77 -7.66 0.26 9.51
C ILE A 77 -6.88 -0.75 10.34
N GLY A 78 -7.28 -0.90 11.60
CA GLY A 78 -6.60 -1.79 12.53
C GLY A 78 -7.40 -2.03 13.79
N TYR A 79 -6.77 -2.63 14.80
CA TYR A 79 -7.36 -2.93 16.10
C TYR A 79 -6.26 -2.98 17.16
N ASN A 80 -6.67 -3.00 18.43
CA ASN A 80 -5.74 -3.08 19.55
C ASN A 80 -4.92 -4.38 19.51
N SER A 81 -3.66 -4.28 19.04
CA SER A 81 -2.75 -5.41 18.85
C SER A 81 -2.30 -6.08 20.16
N LYS A 82 -2.42 -5.38 21.31
CA LYS A 82 -2.07 -5.94 22.63
C LYS A 82 -3.11 -6.92 23.17
N LYS A 83 -4.32 -6.93 22.60
CA LYS A 83 -5.38 -7.86 22.99
C LYS A 83 -5.35 -9.09 22.09
N LYS A 84 -5.53 -10.27 22.69
CA LYS A 84 -5.55 -11.55 21.98
C LYS A 84 -6.78 -11.71 21.07
N THR A 85 -7.79 -10.89 21.28
CA THR A 85 -9.08 -10.92 20.62
C THR A 85 -9.40 -9.53 20.08
N ARG A 86 -10.16 -9.49 18.98
CA ARG A 86 -10.64 -8.25 18.36
C ARG A 86 -11.84 -7.65 19.12
N ASP A 87 -11.91 -7.90 20.43
CA ASP A 87 -13.11 -7.62 21.23
C ASP A 87 -13.39 -6.11 21.35
N ASP A 88 -12.34 -5.29 21.27
CA ASP A 88 -12.45 -3.82 21.22
C ASP A 88 -12.87 -3.29 19.82
N GLY A 89 -13.08 -4.19 18.87
CA GLY A 89 -13.43 -3.84 17.50
C GLY A 89 -12.26 -3.27 16.68
N TYR A 90 -12.58 -2.96 15.42
CA TYR A 90 -11.68 -2.24 14.54
C TYR A 90 -11.75 -0.74 14.83
N LYS A 91 -10.75 -0.01 14.33
CA LYS A 91 -10.68 1.46 14.30
C LYS A 91 -10.14 1.91 12.95
N ILE A 92 -10.48 3.12 12.53
CA ILE A 92 -9.87 3.77 11.36
C ILE A 92 -9.02 4.94 11.84
N VAL A 93 -7.81 5.07 11.33
CA VAL A 93 -7.01 6.30 11.47
C VAL A 93 -7.13 7.12 10.20
N ARG A 94 -7.27 8.44 10.34
CA ARG A 94 -7.23 9.46 9.28
C ARG A 94 -6.18 10.50 9.63
N PHE A 95 -5.38 10.90 8.65
CA PHE A 95 -4.41 11.98 8.80
C PHE A 95 -4.07 12.60 7.44
N THR A 96 -3.53 13.81 7.43
CA THR A 96 -3.15 14.53 6.20
C THR A 96 -1.66 14.77 6.17
N CYS A 97 -0.95 14.35 5.11
CA CYS A 97 0.50 14.52 5.00
C CYS A 97 0.86 15.50 3.88
N GLY A 98 1.56 16.60 4.22
CA GLY A 98 1.98 17.65 3.29
C GLY A 98 2.83 18.75 3.95
N LEU A 99 3.56 19.53 3.14
CA LEU A 99 4.64 20.45 3.56
C LEU A 99 4.22 21.64 4.44
N PHE A 100 2.94 21.90 4.67
CA PHE A 100 2.53 23.16 5.31
C PHE A 100 1.46 23.05 6.40
N GLU A 101 0.77 21.93 6.58
CA GLU A 101 -0.28 21.83 7.59
C GLU A 101 -0.45 20.37 8.05
N PHE A 102 0.07 20.04 9.23
CA PHE A 102 -0.24 18.77 9.90
C PHE A 102 -0.87 19.07 11.26
N GLU A 103 -2.20 19.14 11.29
CA GLU A 103 -3.00 19.23 12.50
C GLU A 103 -3.39 17.81 12.95
N GLY A 104 -2.50 17.11 13.67
CA GLY A 104 -2.79 15.83 14.33
C GLY A 104 -3.32 14.71 13.42
N TYR A 105 -3.98 13.72 14.05
CA TYR A 105 -4.69 12.64 13.38
C TYR A 105 -6.00 12.35 14.11
N GLU A 106 -6.93 11.75 13.39
CA GLU A 106 -8.25 11.38 13.88
C GLU A 106 -8.43 9.88 13.89
N ILE A 107 -9.22 9.39 14.85
CA ILE A 107 -9.53 7.98 14.98
C ILE A 107 -11.05 7.81 14.99
N TYR A 108 -11.55 6.95 14.11
CA TYR A 108 -12.94 6.52 14.12
C TYR A 108 -13.10 5.27 14.98
N GLU A 109 -14.02 5.33 15.95
CA GLU A 109 -14.42 4.19 16.76
C GLU A 109 -15.77 3.66 16.29
N PHE A 110 -15.83 2.38 15.91
CA PHE A 110 -17.07 1.77 15.40
C PHE A 110 -18.13 1.57 16.48
N GLU A 111 -17.71 1.36 17.73
CA GLU A 111 -18.60 1.17 18.87
C GLU A 111 -19.45 2.41 19.13
N THR A 112 -18.84 3.60 19.07
CA THR A 112 -19.53 4.88 19.24
C THR A 112 -20.04 5.47 17.93
N GLY A 113 -19.50 5.02 16.79
CA GLY A 113 -19.80 5.56 15.48
C GLY A 113 -19.26 6.98 15.27
N SER A 114 -18.23 7.39 16.01
CA SER A 114 -17.73 8.77 16.03
C SER A 114 -16.23 8.87 15.79
N TRP A 115 -15.81 10.01 15.25
CA TRP A 115 -14.40 10.41 15.17
C TRP A 115 -13.96 11.11 16.46
N LYS A 116 -12.72 10.84 16.89
CA LYS A 116 -12.02 11.60 17.92
C LYS A 116 -10.71 12.15 17.36
N SER A 117 -10.44 13.42 17.61
CA SER A 117 -9.17 14.07 17.25
C SER A 117 -8.17 13.86 18.39
N ILE A 118 -7.00 13.30 18.09
CA ILE A 118 -5.98 13.02 19.11
C ILE A 118 -5.01 14.20 19.31
N GLY A 119 -4.89 15.08 18.31
CA GLY A 119 -3.98 16.23 18.36
C GLY A 119 -2.51 15.81 18.46
N GLY A 120 -1.60 16.77 18.27
CA GLY A 120 -0.16 16.55 18.36
C GLY A 120 0.59 17.03 17.12
N LYS A 121 1.86 17.42 17.32
CA LYS A 121 2.77 17.71 16.23
C LYS A 121 3.19 16.38 15.61
N VAL A 122 2.70 16.10 14.41
CA VAL A 122 3.35 15.11 13.55
C VAL A 122 4.57 15.80 12.96
N ASP A 123 5.69 15.08 12.95
CA ASP A 123 6.98 15.51 12.43
C ASP A 123 6.79 16.18 11.04
N VAL A 124 7.00 17.50 10.96
CA VAL A 124 6.65 18.34 9.79
C VAL A 124 7.50 17.98 8.56
N ASP A 125 8.67 17.40 8.82
CA ASP A 125 9.70 16.91 7.92
C ASP A 125 9.40 15.50 7.35
N VAL A 126 8.39 14.79 7.87
CA VAL A 126 8.12 13.40 7.49
C VAL A 126 7.00 13.30 6.43
N LYS A 127 7.34 12.74 5.27
CA LYS A 127 6.40 12.40 4.20
C LYS A 127 6.15 10.90 4.14
N VAL A 128 4.89 10.46 4.12
CA VAL A 128 4.55 9.04 3.93
C VAL A 128 4.09 8.73 2.51
N THR A 129 4.35 7.51 2.05
CA THR A 129 3.80 6.99 0.79
C THR A 129 2.30 6.72 0.89
N CYS A 130 1.58 6.76 -0.24
CA CYS A 130 0.16 6.40 -0.28
C CYS A 130 -0.14 4.90 -0.11
N LYS A 131 0.90 4.05 -0.15
CA LYS A 131 0.74 2.61 0.07
C LYS A 131 1.04 2.28 1.52
N CYS A 132 0.12 1.55 2.13
CA CYS A 132 0.31 0.95 3.44
C CYS A 132 -0.08 -0.51 3.45
N VAL A 133 0.37 -1.19 4.50
CA VAL A 133 0.02 -2.57 4.79
C VAL A 133 -0.41 -2.69 6.24
N SER A 134 -1.37 -3.56 6.51
CA SER A 134 -1.69 -3.97 7.87
C SER A 134 -0.94 -5.25 8.23
N VAL A 135 -0.29 -5.26 9.40
CA VAL A 135 0.30 -6.47 10.00
C VAL A 135 -0.06 -6.48 11.48
N LEU A 136 -0.60 -7.61 11.95
CA LEU A 136 -1.00 -7.81 13.36
C LEU A 136 -1.88 -6.68 13.93
N GLY A 137 -2.80 -6.16 13.13
CA GLY A 137 -3.75 -5.11 13.55
C GLY A 137 -3.19 -3.69 13.56
N ASN A 138 -1.90 -3.50 13.28
CA ASN A 138 -1.29 -2.19 13.09
C ASN A 138 -1.10 -1.87 11.62
N MET A 139 -0.78 -0.62 11.32
CA MET A 139 -0.60 -0.12 9.96
C MET A 139 0.81 0.40 9.75
N TYR A 140 1.38 0.17 8.56
CA TYR A 140 2.75 0.52 8.24
C TYR A 140 2.85 1.17 6.86
N TRP A 141 3.68 2.21 6.77
CA TRP A 141 3.96 2.98 5.56
C TRP A 141 5.46 3.10 5.36
N VAL A 142 5.89 3.20 4.10
CA VAL A 142 7.22 3.77 3.79
C VAL A 142 7.13 5.28 3.97
N ALA A 143 8.10 5.85 4.66
CA ALA A 143 8.22 7.26 4.95
C ALA A 143 9.60 7.80 4.56
N TYR A 144 9.66 9.11 4.33
CA TYR A 144 10.83 9.86 3.93
C TYR A 144 10.96 11.05 4.86
N ARG A 145 12.16 11.28 5.38
CA ARG A 145 12.53 12.49 6.11
C ARG A 145 13.56 13.24 5.28
N VAL A 146 13.29 14.52 5.05
CA VAL A 146 14.26 15.42 4.40
C VAL A 146 14.98 16.14 5.52
N GLU A 147 16.28 15.95 5.64
CA GLU A 147 17.10 16.80 6.49
C GLU A 147 17.22 18.16 5.78
N GLU A 148 16.80 19.24 6.44
CA GLU A 148 17.12 20.58 5.96
C GLU A 148 18.64 20.72 6.04
N GLY A 149 19.32 20.68 4.89
CA GLY A 149 20.74 21.05 4.81
C GLY A 149 20.92 22.43 5.43
N GLU A 150 21.97 22.61 6.23
CA GLU A 150 22.36 23.94 6.68
C GLU A 150 22.51 24.84 5.45
N ASP A 151 21.99 26.08 5.51
CA ASP A 151 21.97 27.06 4.42
C ASP A 151 23.39 27.30 3.84
N ASP A 152 23.84 26.42 2.95
CA ASP A 152 25.06 26.60 2.17
C ASP A 152 24.65 27.14 0.79
N ASP A 153 24.97 28.42 0.57
CA ASP A 153 24.71 29.24 -0.63
C ASP A 153 25.42 28.73 -1.91
N ASP A 154 25.76 27.46 -2.02
CA ASP A 154 26.44 26.87 -3.19
C ASP A 154 25.45 25.99 -3.97
N GLU A 155 24.93 26.53 -5.08
CA GLU A 155 24.12 25.83 -6.09
C GLU A 155 24.96 24.77 -6.85
N GLU A 156 25.32 23.66 -6.22
CA GLU A 156 25.68 22.43 -6.92
C GLU A 156 24.83 21.28 -6.39
N ASP A 157 24.24 20.51 -7.32
CA ASP A 157 23.42 19.28 -7.19
C ASP A 157 23.82 18.33 -6.02
N ASP A 158 23.57 18.73 -4.77
CA ASP A 158 23.68 17.83 -3.63
C ASP A 158 22.40 16.98 -3.59
N GLU A 159 22.57 15.67 -3.80
CA GLU A 159 21.53 14.67 -3.52
C GLU A 159 21.13 14.84 -2.05
N GLU A 160 20.01 15.54 -1.78
CA GLU A 160 19.44 15.65 -0.44
C GLU A 160 19.45 14.26 0.22
N ASP A 161 20.11 14.12 1.37
CA ASP A 161 20.16 12.86 2.13
C ASP A 161 18.74 12.55 2.65
N VAL A 162 17.93 11.88 1.81
CA VAL A 162 16.56 11.50 2.17
C VAL A 162 16.60 10.19 2.94
N GLU A 163 16.38 10.29 4.25
CA GLU A 163 16.26 9.13 5.11
C GLU A 163 14.94 8.39 4.83
N VAL A 164 15.04 7.11 4.46
CA VAL A 164 13.88 6.26 4.14
C VAL A 164 13.66 5.24 5.24
N PHE A 165 12.47 5.21 5.84
CA PHE A 165 12.15 4.35 6.97
C PHE A 165 10.70 3.85 6.94
N ILE A 166 10.37 2.94 7.85
CA ILE A 166 9.00 2.46 8.07
C ILE A 166 8.38 3.24 9.22
N ARG A 167 7.29 3.97 8.93
CA ARG A 167 6.43 4.58 9.93
C ARG A 167 5.26 3.65 10.23
N GLY A 168 5.01 3.36 11.49
CA GLY A 168 3.89 2.54 11.96
C GLY A 168 2.86 3.37 12.71
N PHE A 169 1.59 2.98 12.64
CA PHE A 169 0.55 3.46 13.54
C PHE A 169 0.11 2.30 14.45
N ASP A 170 0.31 2.47 15.75
CA ASP A 170 -0.05 1.51 16.78
C ASP A 170 -1.47 1.80 17.27
N PHE A 171 -2.44 0.95 16.95
CA PHE A 171 -3.84 1.15 17.36
C PHE A 171 -4.10 0.89 18.85
N SER A 172 -3.13 0.30 19.54
CA SER A 172 -3.20 0.02 20.98
C SER A 172 -2.85 1.27 21.79
N GLU A 173 -1.79 1.95 21.36
CA GLU A 173 -1.31 3.22 21.94
C GLU A 173 -1.88 4.45 21.22
N GLU A 174 -2.59 4.23 20.12
CA GLU A 174 -3.17 5.26 19.26
C GLU A 174 -2.15 6.32 18.83
N THR A 175 -0.96 5.90 18.43
CA THR A 175 0.14 6.81 18.10
C THR A 175 1.02 6.32 16.95
N PHE A 176 1.68 7.26 16.28
CA PHE A 176 2.70 6.97 15.27
C PHE A 176 4.05 6.65 15.90
N LYS A 177 4.81 5.76 15.25
CA LYS A 177 6.15 5.33 15.68
C LYS A 177 7.05 5.14 14.47
N ASP A 178 8.32 5.53 14.59
CA ASP A 178 9.37 5.11 13.66
C ASP A 178 9.77 3.68 14.01
N ILE A 179 9.68 2.78 13.04
CA ILE A 179 9.82 1.34 13.27
C ILE A 179 11.24 0.88 12.96
N CYS A 180 11.74 1.19 11.76
CA CYS A 180 13.09 0.85 11.32
C CYS A 180 13.44 1.52 10.00
N PHE A 181 14.74 1.62 9.69
CA PHE A 181 15.23 2.09 8.40
C PHE A 181 14.99 1.08 7.28
N CYS A 182 14.74 1.59 6.08
CA CYS A 182 14.71 0.78 4.88
C CYS A 182 16.15 0.41 4.48
N PRO A 183 16.39 -0.82 3.99
CA PRO A 183 17.75 -1.30 3.70
C PRO A 183 18.41 -0.63 2.49
N THR A 184 17.61 -0.12 1.54
CA THR A 184 18.09 0.64 0.36
C THR A 184 17.05 1.69 -0.05
N SER A 185 17.47 2.75 -0.75
CA SER A 185 16.63 3.88 -1.17
C SER A 185 16.13 3.79 -2.63
N TYR A 186 15.99 2.58 -3.21
CA TYR A 186 15.47 2.46 -4.57
C TYR A 186 14.08 3.11 -4.71
N VAL A 187 13.92 3.96 -5.73
CA VAL A 187 12.65 4.63 -6.07
C VAL A 187 11.52 3.61 -6.29
N ASN A 188 11.84 2.44 -6.86
CA ASN A 188 10.91 1.33 -7.02
C ASN A 188 10.95 0.42 -5.79
N SER A 189 10.39 0.90 -4.68
CA SER A 189 10.23 0.15 -3.44
C SER A 189 8.75 -0.10 -3.13
N HIS A 190 8.42 -1.34 -2.75
CA HIS A 190 7.04 -1.79 -2.54
C HIS A 190 6.91 -2.58 -1.24
N LEU A 191 6.13 -2.05 -0.31
CA LEU A 191 5.84 -2.64 1.00
C LEU A 191 4.68 -3.66 0.89
N ALA A 192 4.83 -4.80 1.55
CA ALA A 192 3.79 -5.82 1.72
C ALA A 192 3.97 -6.61 3.03
N SER A 193 2.99 -7.45 3.37
CA SER A 193 3.06 -8.34 4.53
C SER A 193 3.77 -9.64 4.13
N PHE A 194 4.60 -10.15 5.04
CA PHE A 194 5.28 -11.43 4.92
C PHE A 194 4.82 -12.34 6.07
N ASN A 195 4.29 -13.52 5.72
CA ASN A 195 3.79 -14.53 6.67
C ASN A 195 2.76 -14.06 7.72
N GLY A 196 2.21 -12.85 7.57
CA GLY A 196 1.21 -12.28 8.49
C GLY A 196 1.78 -11.69 9.78
N ASP A 197 3.08 -11.82 10.05
CA ASP A 197 3.74 -11.32 11.26
C ASP A 197 4.94 -10.41 10.98
N SER A 198 5.33 -10.25 9.72
CA SER A 198 6.52 -9.48 9.33
C SER A 198 6.22 -8.57 8.13
N LEU A 199 7.10 -7.60 7.88
CA LEU A 199 7.07 -6.75 6.70
C LEU A 199 8.00 -7.31 5.62
N SER A 200 7.68 -6.98 4.37
CA SER A 200 8.55 -7.21 3.23
C SER A 200 8.67 -5.97 2.36
N LEU A 201 9.85 -5.78 1.79
CA LEU A 201 10.14 -4.76 0.79
C LEU A 201 10.63 -5.44 -0.49
N LEU A 202 9.88 -5.29 -1.57
CA LEU A 202 10.30 -5.65 -2.92
C LEU A 202 10.85 -4.38 -3.57
N GLN A 203 12.15 -4.38 -3.84
CA GLN A 203 12.85 -3.25 -4.41
C GLN A 203 13.44 -3.63 -5.75
N GLN A 204 13.46 -2.69 -6.69
CA GLN A 204 14.09 -2.90 -7.98
C GLN A 204 14.93 -1.69 -8.40
N ASP A 205 16.17 -1.94 -8.78
CA ASP A 205 17.01 -0.94 -9.40
C ASP A 205 16.49 -0.56 -10.79
N GLN A 206 16.46 0.74 -11.10
CA GLN A 206 15.90 1.22 -12.36
C GLN A 206 16.81 0.91 -13.55
N ALA A 207 18.13 0.93 -13.36
CA ALA A 207 19.11 0.77 -14.42
C ALA A 207 19.43 -0.70 -14.72
N SER A 208 19.89 -1.43 -13.70
CA SER A 208 20.30 -2.84 -13.78
C SER A 208 19.14 -3.82 -13.75
N ARG A 209 17.95 -3.38 -13.36
CA ARG A 209 16.76 -4.22 -13.10
C ARG A 209 16.94 -5.25 -12.00
N GLN A 210 18.02 -5.18 -11.23
CA GLN A 210 18.25 -6.01 -10.06
C GLN A 210 17.06 -5.92 -9.11
N ILE A 211 16.55 -7.07 -8.70
CA ILE A 211 15.46 -7.19 -7.75
C ILE A 211 16.06 -7.61 -6.41
N GLU A 212 15.67 -6.92 -5.36
CA GLU A 212 15.97 -7.30 -3.99
C GLU A 212 14.68 -7.45 -3.19
N VAL A 213 14.60 -8.52 -2.42
CA VAL A 213 13.51 -8.76 -1.49
C VAL A 213 14.08 -8.77 -0.09
N TRP A 214 13.55 -7.90 0.76
CA TRP A 214 13.93 -7.78 2.16
C TRP A 214 12.76 -8.16 3.04
N VAL A 215 13.05 -8.78 4.18
CA VAL A 215 12.05 -9.19 5.18
C VAL A 215 12.48 -8.68 6.54
N SER A 216 11.55 -8.09 7.28
CA SER A 216 11.81 -7.62 8.64
C SER A 216 11.88 -8.78 9.63
N SER A 217 12.49 -8.55 10.79
CA SER A 217 12.17 -9.33 11.98
C SER A 217 10.66 -9.28 12.28
N LYS A 218 10.19 -10.25 13.06
CA LYS A 218 8.77 -10.36 13.42
C LYS A 218 8.30 -9.13 14.18
N LEU A 219 7.15 -8.62 13.78
CA LEU A 219 6.44 -7.57 14.48
C LEU A 219 5.71 -8.17 15.70
N GLY A 220 5.68 -7.45 16.81
CA GLY A 220 4.92 -7.85 18.00
C GLY A 220 5.59 -8.86 18.94
N ASP A 221 6.79 -9.37 18.63
CA ASP A 221 7.54 -10.32 19.49
C ASP A 221 8.28 -9.65 20.69
N GLY A 222 7.80 -8.50 21.18
CA GLY A 222 8.36 -7.77 22.33
C GLY A 222 9.39 -6.69 21.94
N ASP A 223 10.15 -6.23 22.95
CA ASP A 223 11.01 -5.02 23.01
C ASP A 223 12.25 -5.01 22.07
N GLY A 224 12.27 -5.87 21.05
CA GLY A 224 13.38 -5.98 20.12
C GLY A 224 13.25 -5.00 18.95
N ASP A 225 14.38 -4.39 18.56
CA ASP A 225 14.42 -3.50 17.39
C ASP A 225 14.03 -4.25 16.11
N VAL A 226 13.14 -3.64 15.33
CA VAL A 226 12.77 -4.16 14.02
C VAL A 226 13.90 -3.86 13.05
N SER A 227 14.31 -4.85 12.24
CA SER A 227 15.33 -4.64 11.21
C SER A 227 15.06 -5.50 10.00
N PHE A 228 15.44 -5.01 8.83
CA PHE A 228 15.34 -5.76 7.58
C PHE A 228 16.58 -6.60 7.35
N SER A 229 16.36 -7.82 6.85
CA SER A 229 17.39 -8.70 6.34
C SER A 229 17.06 -9.10 4.91
N LYS A 230 18.10 -9.32 4.10
CA LYS A 230 17.93 -9.70 2.69
C LYS A 230 17.37 -11.12 2.63
N TYR A 231 16.20 -11.27 2.02
CA TYR A 231 15.53 -12.56 1.85
C TYR A 231 16.06 -13.29 0.62
N PHE A 232 16.13 -12.60 -0.52
CA PHE A 232 16.90 -12.99 -1.70
C PHE A 232 17.14 -11.78 -2.60
N SER A 233 18.08 -11.91 -3.53
CA SER A 233 18.32 -10.92 -4.58
C SER A 233 18.55 -11.64 -5.91
N LEU A 234 18.17 -10.98 -6.99
CA LEU A 234 18.25 -11.53 -8.32
C LEU A 234 18.72 -10.45 -9.29
N SER A 235 19.72 -10.79 -10.10
CA SER A 235 20.24 -9.93 -11.16
C SER A 235 20.25 -10.72 -12.46
N GLY A 236 19.84 -10.09 -13.55
CA GLY A 236 19.83 -10.74 -14.86
C GLY A 236 19.26 -9.83 -15.95
N PRO A 237 19.67 -10.05 -17.22
CA PRO A 237 19.20 -9.23 -18.33
C PRO A 237 17.71 -9.42 -18.64
N ASP A 238 17.14 -10.56 -18.26
CA ASP A 238 15.76 -10.95 -18.59
C ASP A 238 14.73 -10.52 -17.52
N LEU A 239 15.15 -9.72 -16.53
CA LEU A 239 14.24 -9.26 -15.46
C LEU A 239 13.27 -8.21 -16.00
N PRO A 240 11.95 -8.37 -15.74
CA PRO A 240 10.97 -7.38 -16.16
C PRO A 240 11.14 -6.09 -15.36
N ALA A 241 10.87 -4.94 -15.98
CA ALA A 241 10.66 -3.70 -15.26
C ALA A 241 9.34 -3.80 -14.46
N LEU A 242 9.44 -3.84 -13.13
CA LEU A 242 8.27 -3.95 -12.24
C LEU A 242 7.47 -2.64 -12.18
N ARG A 243 8.12 -1.52 -12.51
CA ARG A 243 7.49 -0.22 -12.70
C ARG A 243 8.22 0.54 -13.81
N VAL A 244 7.48 0.90 -14.86
CA VAL A 244 8.05 1.45 -16.09
C VAL A 244 8.30 2.97 -16.02
N ASN A 245 7.51 3.71 -15.25
CA ASN A 245 7.73 5.14 -14.94
C ASN A 245 7.00 5.53 -13.64
N LEU A 246 7.24 6.76 -13.15
CA LEU A 246 6.66 7.26 -11.89
C LEU A 246 5.13 7.40 -11.93
N ASN A 247 4.55 7.63 -13.11
CA ASN A 247 3.10 7.76 -13.29
C ASN A 247 2.39 6.42 -13.45
N ALA A 248 3.14 5.32 -13.69
CA ALA A 248 2.58 4.00 -13.81
C ALA A 248 2.10 3.48 -12.44
N ALA A 249 1.00 2.74 -12.50
CA ALA A 249 0.42 2.07 -11.35
C ALA A 249 1.49 1.24 -10.62
N ARG A 250 1.62 1.43 -9.30
CA ARG A 250 2.59 0.69 -8.51
C ARG A 250 2.23 -0.80 -8.49
N PRO A 251 3.19 -1.72 -8.70
CA PRO A 251 2.93 -3.16 -8.68
C PRO A 251 2.46 -3.64 -7.29
N VAL A 252 1.81 -4.79 -7.28
CA VAL A 252 1.52 -5.54 -6.05
C VAL A 252 2.17 -6.90 -6.12
N TYR A 253 2.56 -7.44 -4.97
CA TYR A 253 3.19 -8.73 -4.92
C TYR A 253 2.78 -9.52 -3.68
N CYS A 254 2.97 -10.84 -3.75
CA CYS A 254 2.72 -11.75 -2.65
C CYS A 254 3.69 -12.94 -2.73
N PHE A 255 3.78 -13.68 -1.63
CA PHE A 255 4.60 -14.87 -1.51
C PHE A 255 3.71 -16.10 -1.57
N VAL A 256 4.02 -17.03 -2.47
CA VAL A 256 3.33 -18.32 -2.59
C VAL A 256 4.24 -19.51 -2.28
N LYS A 257 5.55 -19.33 -2.43
CA LYS A 257 6.58 -20.33 -2.17
C LYS A 257 7.77 -19.64 -1.49
N PRO A 258 8.59 -20.37 -0.72
CA PRO A 258 9.83 -19.83 -0.18
C PRO A 258 10.70 -19.25 -1.30
N LYS A 259 11.29 -18.08 -1.04
CA LYS A 259 12.17 -17.35 -1.96
C LYS A 259 11.60 -17.13 -3.37
N SER A 260 10.28 -17.00 -3.46
CA SER A 260 9.57 -16.70 -4.69
C SER A 260 8.49 -15.66 -4.44
N VAL A 261 8.36 -14.74 -5.39
CA VAL A 261 7.35 -13.69 -5.40
C VAL A 261 6.50 -13.81 -6.66
N ILE A 262 5.20 -13.64 -6.47
CA ILE A 262 4.28 -13.34 -7.56
C ILE A 262 4.08 -11.83 -7.58
N VAL A 263 4.39 -11.20 -8.72
CA VAL A 263 4.30 -9.76 -8.91
C VAL A 263 3.30 -9.46 -10.02
N TRP A 264 2.38 -8.53 -9.76
CA TRP A 264 1.43 -8.04 -10.73
C TRP A 264 1.74 -6.58 -11.02
N CYS A 265 2.04 -6.28 -12.28
CA CYS A 265 2.38 -4.92 -12.70
C CYS A 265 1.67 -4.52 -13.99
N VAL A 266 1.54 -3.21 -14.19
CA VAL A 266 1.05 -2.62 -15.44
C VAL A 266 2.25 -2.23 -16.28
N GLY A 267 2.37 -2.86 -17.44
CA GLY A 267 3.26 -2.44 -18.51
C GLY A 267 2.54 -1.49 -19.46
N VAL A 268 3.34 -0.70 -20.18
CA VAL A 268 2.86 0.16 -21.25
C VAL A 268 3.60 -0.22 -22.53
N GLU A 269 2.84 -0.48 -23.59
CA GLU A 269 3.35 -0.77 -24.92
C GLU A 269 2.92 0.36 -25.88
N LEU A 270 3.85 0.84 -26.71
CA LEU A 270 3.53 1.74 -27.81
C LEU A 270 2.86 0.93 -28.92
N GLY A 271 1.62 1.28 -29.25
CA GLY A 271 0.90 0.70 -30.38
C GLY A 271 1.23 1.38 -31.71
N GLU A 272 0.54 0.98 -32.78
CA GLU A 272 0.60 1.71 -34.06
C GLU A 272 -0.11 3.07 -33.96
N GLY A 273 0.61 4.16 -34.25
CA GLY A 273 0.13 5.56 -34.15
C GLY A 273 0.23 6.13 -32.72
N ASP A 274 -0.64 7.08 -32.37
CA ASP A 274 -0.71 7.70 -31.03
C ASP A 274 -1.44 6.83 -29.97
N LYS A 275 -1.60 5.54 -30.23
CA LYS A 275 -2.34 4.63 -29.34
C LYS A 275 -1.38 3.97 -28.35
N VAL A 276 -1.65 4.16 -27.07
CA VAL A 276 -0.93 3.50 -25.97
C VAL A 276 -1.76 2.33 -25.45
N CYS A 277 -1.12 1.19 -25.24
CA CYS A 277 -1.77 0.01 -24.67
C CYS A 277 -1.21 -0.26 -23.27
N SER A 278 -2.09 -0.44 -22.29
CA SER A 278 -1.70 -0.90 -20.96
C SER A 278 -1.95 -2.40 -20.85
N CYS A 279 -0.96 -3.15 -20.40
CA CYS A 279 -1.04 -4.59 -20.19
C CYS A 279 -0.74 -4.94 -18.72
N CYS A 280 -1.70 -5.58 -18.05
CA CYS A 280 -1.50 -6.12 -16.71
C CYS A 280 -0.84 -7.49 -16.85
N THR A 281 0.36 -7.64 -16.29
CA THR A 281 1.14 -8.87 -16.39
C THR A 281 1.48 -9.43 -15.02
N LEU A 282 1.19 -10.71 -14.83
CA LEU A 282 1.57 -11.49 -13.68
C LEU A 282 2.91 -12.18 -13.95
N TYR A 283 3.88 -11.95 -13.07
CA TYR A 283 5.18 -12.59 -13.06
C TYR A 283 5.32 -13.51 -11.85
N GLU A 284 5.94 -14.66 -12.02
CA GLU A 284 6.47 -15.48 -10.93
C GLU A 284 7.99 -15.43 -11.05
N ILE A 285 8.65 -14.92 -10.01
CA ILE A 285 10.09 -14.72 -9.94
C ILE A 285 10.58 -15.42 -8.68
N ASP A 286 11.70 -16.12 -8.75
CA ASP A 286 12.38 -16.69 -7.59
C ASP A 286 13.89 -16.39 -7.62
N GLU A 287 14.65 -16.98 -6.70
CA GLU A 287 16.10 -16.76 -6.60
C GLU A 287 16.90 -17.19 -7.84
N ASP A 288 16.33 -18.04 -8.69
CA ASP A 288 16.96 -18.55 -9.92
C ASP A 288 16.52 -17.78 -11.18
N GLY A 289 15.57 -16.84 -11.08
CA GLY A 289 15.11 -16.06 -12.23
C GLY A 289 13.60 -15.94 -12.41
N LEU A 290 13.22 -15.48 -13.60
CA LEU A 290 11.82 -15.45 -14.05
C LEU A 290 11.33 -16.87 -14.38
N LYS A 291 10.28 -17.33 -13.70
CA LYS A 291 9.71 -18.67 -13.90
C LYS A 291 8.50 -18.70 -14.81
N SER A 292 7.63 -17.70 -14.70
CA SER A 292 6.51 -17.57 -15.63
C SER A 292 6.05 -16.13 -15.77
N LYS A 293 5.51 -15.83 -16.96
CA LYS A 293 4.89 -14.56 -17.32
C LYS A 293 3.51 -14.85 -17.91
N ARG A 294 2.48 -14.15 -17.44
CA ARG A 294 1.12 -14.26 -17.98
C ARG A 294 0.47 -12.89 -18.04
N GLU A 295 0.03 -12.48 -19.22
CA GLU A 295 -0.85 -11.34 -19.39
C GLU A 295 -2.25 -11.70 -18.88
N THR A 296 -2.79 -10.85 -18.01
CA THR A 296 -4.11 -11.06 -17.40
C THR A 296 -5.18 -10.16 -18.00
N GLU A 297 -4.78 -8.99 -18.49
CA GLU A 297 -5.64 -7.96 -19.04
C GLU A 297 -4.85 -7.06 -19.99
N ARG A 298 -5.53 -6.57 -21.03
CA ARG A 298 -4.98 -5.67 -22.04
C ARG A 298 -6.05 -4.69 -22.46
N ASP A 299 -5.75 -3.41 -22.28
CA ASP A 299 -6.66 -2.32 -22.62
C ASP A 299 -5.97 -1.29 -23.50
N ASN A 300 -6.71 -0.78 -24.50
CA ASN A 300 -6.30 0.39 -25.26
C ASN A 300 -6.68 1.63 -24.47
N VAL A 301 -5.70 2.40 -24.01
CA VAL A 301 -5.96 3.56 -23.15
C VAL A 301 -5.49 4.83 -23.85
N ARG A 302 -6.33 5.87 -23.80
CA ARG A 302 -5.97 7.21 -24.30
C ARG A 302 -5.29 8.08 -23.24
N ASP A 303 -5.35 7.68 -21.97
CA ASP A 303 -4.88 8.45 -20.83
C ASP A 303 -4.35 7.52 -19.71
N TYR A 304 -3.25 7.90 -19.06
CA TYR A 304 -2.50 7.11 -18.09
C TYR A 304 -3.16 7.03 -16.69
N SER A 305 -4.34 7.62 -16.53
CA SER A 305 -4.85 8.11 -15.24
C SER A 305 -5.62 7.11 -14.36
N ARG A 306 -5.65 5.80 -14.66
CA ARG A 306 -6.75 4.96 -14.13
C ARG A 306 -6.52 4.18 -12.82
N ALA A 307 -5.31 4.10 -12.25
CA ALA A 307 -5.12 3.60 -10.88
C ALA A 307 -3.74 3.92 -10.29
N PHE A 308 -3.67 4.31 -9.01
CA PHE A 308 -2.40 4.48 -8.28
C PHE A 308 -1.63 3.15 -8.13
N VAL A 309 -2.34 2.02 -8.17
CA VAL A 309 -1.82 0.67 -7.90
C VAL A 309 -2.48 -0.35 -8.82
N CYS A 310 -1.75 -1.39 -9.22
CA CYS A 310 -2.25 -2.39 -10.19
C CYS A 310 -3.35 -3.31 -9.63
N GLY A 311 -3.51 -3.33 -8.31
CA GLY A 311 -4.44 -4.19 -7.59
C GLY A 311 -4.16 -4.15 -6.09
N TYR A 312 -4.72 -5.10 -5.36
CA TYR A 312 -4.51 -5.26 -3.92
C TYR A 312 -4.42 -6.75 -3.61
N VAL A 313 -3.46 -7.12 -2.78
CA VAL A 313 -3.37 -8.47 -2.18
C VAL A 313 -4.10 -8.40 -0.86
N TYR A 314 -4.97 -9.36 -0.59
CA TYR A 314 -5.67 -9.46 0.68
C TYR A 314 -5.89 -10.93 1.06
N ILE A 315 -6.09 -11.17 2.36
CA ILE A 315 -6.43 -12.48 2.89
C ILE A 315 -7.96 -12.55 3.01
N PRO A 316 -8.67 -13.47 2.30
CA PRO A 316 -10.11 -13.62 2.43
C PRO A 316 -10.52 -13.89 3.88
N SER A 317 -11.59 -13.24 4.34
CA SER A 317 -12.00 -13.30 5.74
C SER A 317 -13.52 -13.26 5.90
N LEU A 318 -14.02 -14.04 6.86
CA LEU A 318 -15.43 -14.04 7.27
C LEU A 318 -15.72 -13.09 8.44
N VAL A 319 -14.73 -12.26 8.82
CA VAL A 319 -14.92 -11.22 9.83
C VAL A 319 -16.13 -10.35 9.43
N PRO A 320 -17.13 -10.20 10.31
CA PRO A 320 -18.28 -9.34 10.04
C PRO A 320 -17.81 -7.89 9.92
N LEU A 321 -18.58 -7.07 9.19
CA LEU A 321 -18.36 -5.63 9.26
C LEU A 321 -18.58 -5.18 10.71
N PRO A 322 -17.65 -4.42 11.30
CA PRO A 322 -17.85 -3.79 12.60
C PRO A 322 -18.99 -2.78 12.52
#